data_AF-A0A0S4KZS1-F1
#
_entry.id   AF-A0A0S4KZS1-F1
#
_cell.length_a   1.000
_cell.length_b   1.000
_cell.length_c   1.000
_cell.angle_alpha   90.00
_cell.angle_beta   90.00
_cell.angle_gamma   90.00
#
_symmetry.space_group_name_H-M   'P 1'
#
loop_
_entity.id
_entity.type
_entity.pdbx_description
1 polymer ?
#
loop_
_entity_poly.entity_id
_entity_poly.type
_entity_poly.pdbx_seq_one_letter_code
_entity_poly.pdbx_strand_id
1 'polypeptide(L)'
;MNWWKRRDWIMVLVGVGLLVMAHDAPAQTAPKISFLEGDARLACECLLCLAAGPQAPKECQAALTKYYMIQAGSPFKTMVMRRNFLQLCPKQ
;
A
#
# COMPACT_ATOMS: atom_id res chain seq x y z
N MET A 1 3.65 -53.61 -8.65
CA MET A 1 4.02 -52.57 -7.64
C MET A 1 3.27 -51.27 -7.91
N ASN A 2 2.18 -51.07 -7.15
CA ASN A 2 1.57 -49.80 -6.70
C ASN A 2 1.87 -48.49 -7.46
N TRP A 3 1.36 -48.38 -8.69
CA TRP A 3 1.34 -47.13 -9.48
C TRP A 3 0.47 -46.03 -8.84
N TRP A 4 -0.59 -46.41 -8.12
CA TRP A 4 -1.43 -45.49 -7.35
C TRP A 4 -0.66 -44.75 -6.25
N LYS A 5 0.27 -45.44 -5.57
CA LYS A 5 1.03 -44.89 -4.44
C LYS A 5 2.05 -43.81 -4.85
N ARG A 6 2.56 -43.87 -6.08
CA ARG A 6 3.41 -42.80 -6.64
C ARG A 6 2.59 -41.56 -7.00
N ARG A 7 1.37 -41.75 -7.52
CA ARG A 7 0.49 -40.64 -7.91
C ARG A 7 -0.07 -39.90 -6.69
N ASP A 8 -0.39 -40.62 -5.62
CA ASP A 8 -0.73 -40.05 -4.32
C ASP A 8 0.43 -39.24 -3.72
N TRP A 9 1.65 -39.77 -3.74
CA TRP A 9 2.84 -39.02 -3.27
C TRP A 9 3.12 -37.77 -4.09
N ILE A 10 2.93 -37.81 -5.41
CA ILE A 10 3.08 -36.63 -6.26
C ILE A 10 2.03 -35.57 -5.92
N MET A 11 0.76 -35.96 -5.71
CA MET A 11 -0.31 -35.03 -5.31
C MET A 11 -0.10 -34.45 -3.91
N VAL A 12 0.41 -35.24 -2.96
CA VAL A 12 0.78 -34.76 -1.62
C VAL A 12 1.98 -33.81 -1.68
N LEU A 13 3.01 -34.10 -2.48
CA LEU A 13 4.17 -33.22 -2.66
C LEU A 13 3.80 -31.89 -3.34
N VAL A 14 2.91 -31.91 -4.33
CA VAL A 14 2.41 -30.69 -4.99
C VAL A 14 1.46 -29.91 -4.07
N GLY A 15 0.60 -30.59 -3.31
CA GLY A 15 -0.35 -29.97 -2.39
C GLY A 15 0.30 -29.33 -1.15
N VAL A 16 1.33 -29.95 -0.58
CA VAL A 16 2.12 -29.39 0.53
C VAL A 16 3.02 -28.25 0.06
N GLY A 17 3.53 -28.31 -1.18
CA GLY A 17 4.34 -27.24 -1.77
C GLY A 17 3.57 -25.93 -2.00
N LEU A 18 2.26 -25.98 -2.24
CA LEU A 18 1.43 -24.78 -2.42
C LEU A 18 1.05 -24.06 -1.11
N LEU A 19 1.23 -24.69 0.05
CA LEU A 19 0.86 -24.12 1.36
C LEU A 19 1.97 -23.33 2.05
N VAL A 20 3.18 -23.23 1.47
CA VAL A 20 4.34 -22.51 2.08
C VAL A 20 4.59 -21.14 1.43
N MET A 21 3.56 -20.47 0.91
CA MET A 21 3.67 -19.08 0.42
C MET A 21 2.98 -18.08 1.36
N ALA A 22 3.03 -18.33 2.67
CA ALA A 22 2.55 -17.40 3.68
C ALA A 22 3.46 -17.39 4.91
N HIS A 23 4.57 -16.64 4.86
CA HIS A 23 5.06 -15.82 5.98
C HIS A 23 6.37 -15.06 5.67
N ASP A 24 6.45 -14.32 4.56
CA ASP A 24 7.32 -13.13 4.59
C ASP A 24 6.43 -11.93 4.83
N ALA A 25 5.97 -11.81 6.08
CA ALA A 25 5.59 -10.50 6.59
C ALA A 25 6.88 -9.68 6.59
N PRO A 26 7.02 -8.63 5.78
CA PRO A 26 8.18 -7.75 5.93
C PRO A 26 8.16 -7.29 7.37
N ALA A 27 9.25 -7.57 8.08
CA ALA A 27 9.50 -7.04 9.41
C ALA A 27 9.20 -5.54 9.33
N GLN A 28 8.10 -5.13 9.96
CA GLN A 28 7.75 -3.73 10.08
C GLN A 28 8.85 -3.13 10.95
N THR A 29 9.88 -2.57 10.32
CA THR A 29 10.72 -1.56 10.95
C THR A 29 9.74 -0.61 11.61
N ALA A 30 9.74 -0.61 12.95
CA ALA A 30 8.88 0.23 13.75
C ALA A 30 8.85 1.60 13.07
N PRO A 31 7.67 2.13 12.68
CA PRO A 31 7.60 3.38 11.97
C PRO A 31 8.42 4.36 12.80
N LYS A 32 9.48 4.93 12.21
CA LYS A 32 10.11 6.08 12.82
C LYS A 32 8.97 7.07 12.93
N ILE A 33 8.48 7.29 14.14
CA ILE A 33 7.48 8.31 14.47
C ILE A 33 8.23 9.64 14.31
N SER A 34 8.58 9.95 13.07
CA SER A 34 8.90 11.29 12.66
C SER A 34 7.59 12.01 12.89
N PHE A 35 7.58 12.95 13.83
CA PHE A 35 6.43 13.82 14.03
C PHE A 35 6.25 14.56 12.71
N LEU A 36 5.41 14.01 11.83
CA LEU A 36 5.08 14.63 10.56
C LEU A 36 4.26 15.85 10.96
N GLU A 37 4.86 17.02 10.86
CA GLU A 37 4.19 18.29 11.10
C GLU A 37 3.68 18.88 9.78
N GLY A 38 2.53 19.52 9.85
CA GLY A 38 1.94 20.24 8.72
C GLY A 38 1.68 19.36 7.49
N ASP A 39 2.17 19.80 6.34
CA ASP A 39 1.81 19.24 5.03
C ASP A 39 2.41 17.85 4.75
N ALA A 40 3.53 17.51 5.40
CA ALA A 40 4.12 16.17 5.28
C ALA A 40 3.21 15.10 5.89
N ARG A 41 2.51 15.43 6.98
CA ARG A 41 1.52 14.55 7.62
C ARG A 41 0.35 14.29 6.70
N LEU A 42 -0.24 15.36 6.17
CA LEU A 42 -1.37 15.28 5.25
C LEU A 42 -1.00 14.55 3.96
N ALA A 43 0.23 14.69 3.47
CA ALA A 43 0.71 13.95 2.32
C ALA A 43 0.76 12.44 2.57
N CYS A 44 1.33 12.01 3.70
CA CYS A 44 1.37 10.59 4.05
C CYS A 44 -0.01 10.01 4.36
N GLU A 45 -0.84 10.74 5.11
CA GLU A 45 -2.23 10.36 5.35
C GLU A 45 -2.96 10.23 4.00
N CYS A 46 -2.85 11.20 3.10
CA CYS A 46 -3.45 11.13 1.78
C CYS A 46 -3.00 9.90 0.99
N LEU A 47 -1.71 9.56 1.03
CA LEU A 47 -1.17 8.38 0.34
C LEU A 47 -1.80 7.08 0.86
N LEU A 48 -1.89 6.93 2.19
CA LEU A 48 -2.55 5.79 2.84
C LEU A 48 -4.04 5.73 2.51
N CYS A 49 -4.72 6.87 2.53
CA CYS A 49 -6.14 6.97 2.23
C CYS A 49 -6.46 6.64 0.76
N LEU A 50 -5.60 7.06 -0.17
CA LEU A 50 -5.70 6.68 -1.58
C LEU A 50 -5.49 5.17 -1.77
N ALA A 51 -4.58 4.56 -1.00
CA ALA A 51 -4.36 3.11 -1.03
C ALA A 51 -5.54 2.31 -0.43
N ALA A 52 -6.21 2.84 0.60
CA ALA A 52 -7.40 2.22 1.21
C ALA A 52 -8.66 2.32 0.32
N GLY A 53 -8.69 3.26 -0.63
CA GLY A 53 -9.77 3.41 -1.60
C GLY A 53 -11.15 3.65 -0.93
N PRO A 54 -12.21 2.92 -1.31
CA PRO A 54 -13.56 3.15 -0.78
C PRO A 54 -13.71 2.83 0.72
N GLN A 55 -12.72 2.17 1.32
CA GLN A 55 -12.69 1.83 2.75
C GLN A 55 -11.99 2.91 3.59
N ALA A 56 -11.63 4.04 2.99
CA ALA A 56 -10.94 5.12 3.67
C ALA A 56 -11.76 5.68 4.85
N PRO A 57 -11.18 5.80 6.05
CA PRO A 57 -11.87 6.34 7.22
C PRO A 57 -12.17 7.84 7.07
N LYS A 58 -13.13 8.37 7.83
CA LYS A 58 -13.53 9.79 7.79
C LYS A 58 -12.38 10.75 8.13
N GLU A 59 -11.43 10.31 8.95
CA GLU A 59 -10.22 11.07 9.29
C GLU A 59 -9.37 11.43 8.06
N CYS A 60 -9.48 10.66 6.97
CA CYS A 60 -8.81 10.93 5.70
C CYS A 60 -9.34 12.17 4.98
N GLN A 61 -10.49 12.70 5.37
CA GLN A 61 -11.21 13.70 4.59
C GLN A 61 -10.41 14.99 4.47
N ALA A 62 -9.73 15.44 5.53
CA ALA A 62 -8.88 16.63 5.49
C ALA A 62 -7.71 16.51 4.49
N ALA A 63 -7.02 15.37 4.49
CA ALA A 63 -5.90 15.08 3.60
C ALA A 63 -6.35 14.97 2.13
N LEU A 64 -7.45 14.23 1.89
CA LEU A 64 -8.03 14.07 0.55
C LEU A 64 -8.56 15.40 0.01
N THR A 65 -9.22 16.21 0.83
CA THR A 65 -9.71 17.53 0.43
C THR A 65 -8.56 18.41 -0.04
N LYS A 66 -7.43 18.47 0.69
CA LYS A 66 -6.24 19.18 0.21
C LYS A 66 -5.75 18.64 -1.14
N TYR A 67 -5.63 17.32 -1.28
CA TYR A 67 -5.18 16.70 -2.53
C TYR A 67 -6.07 17.02 -3.74
N TYR A 68 -7.39 17.03 -3.55
CA TYR A 68 -8.34 17.34 -4.62
C TYR A 68 -8.46 18.83 -4.92
N MET A 69 -8.21 19.69 -3.92
CA MET A 69 -8.12 21.14 -4.08
C MET A 69 -6.89 21.59 -4.87
N ILE A 70 -5.85 20.75 -4.98
CA ILE A 70 -4.73 21.00 -5.90
C ILE A 70 -5.28 20.90 -7.32
N GLN A 71 -5.44 22.07 -7.94
CA GLN A 71 -5.89 22.24 -9.33
C GLN A 71 -5.05 23.33 -9.99
N ALA A 72 -4.53 23.02 -11.17
CA ALA A 72 -3.87 23.98 -12.05
C ALA A 72 -4.71 24.16 -13.32
N GLY A 73 -4.46 25.24 -14.06
CA GLY A 73 -5.15 25.50 -15.35
C GLY A 73 -4.91 24.45 -16.44
N SER A 74 -4.11 23.41 -16.19
CA SER A 74 -3.87 22.30 -17.11
C SER A 74 -3.88 20.97 -16.34
N PRO A 75 -4.51 19.90 -16.86
CA PRO A 75 -4.59 18.61 -16.19
C PRO A 75 -3.22 17.98 -15.94
N PHE A 76 -2.28 18.16 -16.88
CA PHE A 76 -0.90 17.71 -16.71
C PHE A 76 -0.22 18.40 -15.53
N LYS A 77 -0.40 19.73 -15.41
CA LYS A 77 0.14 20.49 -14.27
C LYS A 77 -0.48 20.05 -12.95
N THR A 78 -1.79 19.78 -12.93
CA THR A 78 -2.49 19.26 -11.75
C THR A 78 -1.92 17.92 -11.30
N MET A 79 -1.70 16.98 -12.23
CA MET A 79 -1.10 15.68 -11.91
C MET A 79 0.32 15.80 -11.37
N VAL A 80 1.12 16.72 -11.91
CA VAL A 80 2.48 17.00 -11.40
C VAL A 80 2.43 17.56 -9.99
N MET A 81 1.59 18.57 -9.74
CA MET A 81 1.44 19.16 -8.40
C MET A 81 0.94 18.15 -7.36
N ARG A 82 -0.04 17.31 -7.74
CA ARG A 82 -0.54 16.22 -6.89
C ARG A 82 0.55 15.22 -6.56
N ARG A 83 1.38 14.84 -7.54
CA ARG A 83 2.54 13.97 -7.31
C ARG A 83 3.56 14.63 -6.38
N ASN A 84 3.86 15.91 -6.56
CA ASN A 84 4.78 16.66 -5.69
C ASN A 84 4.26 16.73 -4.25
N PHE A 85 2.95 16.92 -4.06
CA PHE A 85 2.33 16.85 -2.74
C PHE A 85 2.52 15.47 -2.10
N LEU A 86 2.25 14.38 -2.82
CA LEU A 86 2.47 13.02 -2.31
C LEU A 86 3.95 12.71 -2.03
N GLN A 87 4.88 13.36 -2.75
CA GLN A 87 6.32 13.24 -2.51
C GLN A 87 6.80 13.91 -1.22
N LEU A 88 5.98 14.78 -0.60
CA LEU A 88 6.27 15.31 0.74
C LEU A 88 6.25 14.20 1.80
N CYS A 89 5.60 13.07 1.51
CA CYS A 89 5.66 11.91 2.38
C CYS A 89 7.04 11.24 2.26
N PRO A 90 7.86 11.24 3.33
CA PRO A 90 9.18 10.60 3.29
C PRO A 90 9.03 9.10 3.03
N LYS A 91 9.73 8.60 2.01
CA LYS A 91 9.88 7.17 1.76
C LYS A 91 10.85 6.61 2.81
N GLN A 92 10.31 5.96 3.84
CA GLN A 92 11.10 5.18 4.79
C GLN A 92 11.49 3.84 4.18
#